data_AF-A0A1Q9LIJ4-F1
#
_entry.id   AF-A0A1Q9LIJ4-F1
#
_cell.length_a   1.000
_cell.length_b   1.000
_cell.length_c   1.000
_cell.angle_alpha   90.00
_cell.angle_beta   90.00
_cell.angle_gamma   90.00
#
_symmetry.space_group_name_H-M   'P 1'
#
loop_
_entity.id
_entity.type
_entity.pdbx_description
1 polymer ?
#
loop_
_entity_poly.entity_id
_entity_poly.type
_entity_poly.pdbx_seq_one_letter_code
_entity_poly.pdbx_strand_id
1 'polypeptide(L)'
;MGEVVHRVVGSPWAPRVVRDGEVLLVEIGVDFNRGYDIREFRFPITVEQFDVLRGNLVRHLLLWRVLEDLCLAAGRSGGGAAPGTVAVQRAIGVVLGGSEDEVEAYFAREGVGWRQLIAHGARPELLNEGKLFAAFEAGARAIGDQDLVWEYDANRDRARRGVTLGPLDTALLKYTGRYLHGGTVPRRVPGAVEPEQLPAVLAVVAKAEATCADVPDSASSAVFAAAVEAALAAHEPALAVDAVATVSFLVFAEAAARHRAAERGRG
;
A
#
# COMPACT_ATOMS: atom_id res chain seq x y z
N MET A 1 29.67 21.23 -4.27
CA MET A 1 28.60 20.39 -3.71
C MET A 1 27.74 21.31 -2.88
N GLY A 2 26.47 21.51 -3.25
CA GLY A 2 25.58 22.46 -2.57
C GLY A 2 25.32 22.07 -1.11
N GLU A 3 25.04 23.06 -0.28
CA GLU A 3 24.70 22.87 1.13
C GLU A 3 23.24 22.43 1.26
N VAL A 4 22.95 21.35 1.99
CA VAL A 4 21.56 20.95 2.27
C VAL A 4 20.96 21.92 3.29
N VAL A 5 20.03 22.76 2.86
CA VAL A 5 19.37 23.77 3.71
C VAL A 5 18.01 23.31 4.25
N HIS A 6 17.43 22.28 3.65
CA HIS A 6 16.20 21.66 4.16
C HIS A 6 16.08 20.21 3.71
N ARG A 7 15.53 19.37 4.59
CA ARG A 7 15.14 17.99 4.32
C ARG A 7 13.99 17.58 5.22
N VAL A 8 13.17 16.66 4.75
CA VAL A 8 12.20 15.97 5.61
C VAL A 8 12.97 14.99 6.51
N VAL A 9 12.82 15.15 7.83
CA VAL A 9 13.48 14.28 8.81
C VAL A 9 12.86 12.88 8.73
N GLY A 10 13.69 11.84 8.75
CA GLY A 10 13.24 10.45 8.72
C GLY A 10 12.89 9.91 7.32
N SER A 11 12.79 10.77 6.29
CA SER A 11 12.61 10.34 4.89
C SER A 11 13.87 10.62 4.07
N PRO A 12 14.74 9.61 3.86
CA PRO A 12 15.96 9.80 3.07
C PRO A 12 15.70 9.98 1.57
N TRP A 13 14.51 9.59 1.10
CA TRP A 13 14.12 9.63 -0.31
C TRP A 13 13.26 10.83 -0.68
N ALA A 14 12.72 11.55 0.31
CA ALA A 14 12.00 12.79 0.06
C ALA A 14 12.94 13.84 -0.57
N PRO A 15 12.44 14.68 -1.49
CA PRO A 15 13.22 15.78 -2.05
C PRO A 15 13.85 16.62 -0.95
N ARG A 16 15.08 17.06 -1.20
CA ARG A 16 15.80 17.99 -0.30
C ARG A 16 16.04 19.29 -1.02
N VAL A 17 16.20 20.36 -0.26
CA VAL A 17 16.59 21.66 -0.83
C VAL A 17 18.07 21.86 -0.57
N VAL A 18 18.81 22.11 -1.64
CA VAL A 18 20.23 22.44 -1.60
C VAL A 18 20.44 23.88 -2.05
N ARG A 19 21.41 24.55 -1.43
CA ARG A 19 21.88 25.87 -1.84
C ARG A 19 23.16 25.71 -2.64
N ASP A 20 23.17 26.23 -3.85
CA ASP A 20 24.34 26.30 -4.73
C ASP A 20 24.61 27.78 -5.08
N GLY A 21 25.51 28.42 -4.32
CA GLY A 21 25.68 29.86 -4.33
C GLY A 21 24.40 30.60 -3.90
N GLU A 22 23.88 31.47 -4.76
CA GLU A 22 22.64 32.23 -4.55
C GLU A 22 21.37 31.47 -5.00
N VAL A 23 21.52 30.28 -5.59
CA VAL A 23 20.39 29.52 -6.15
C VAL A 23 19.93 28.44 -5.17
N LEU A 24 18.62 28.35 -4.94
CA LEU A 24 17.97 27.25 -4.24
C LEU A 24 17.51 26.20 -5.25
N LEU A 25 17.86 24.95 -5.00
CA LEU A 25 17.52 23.82 -5.86
C LEU A 25 16.76 22.76 -5.05
N VAL A 26 15.60 22.32 -5.54
CA VAL A 26 15.00 21.06 -5.11
C VAL A 26 15.76 19.93 -5.79
N GLU A 27 16.32 19.04 -4.99
CA GLU A 27 17.03 17.85 -5.42
C GLU A 27 16.21 16.60 -5.09
N ILE A 28 15.98 15.76 -6.10
CA ILE A 28 15.24 14.51 -5.99
C ILE A 28 16.06 13.36 -6.57
N GLY A 29 16.19 12.29 -5.79
CA GLY A 29 16.72 11.02 -6.26
C GLY A 29 15.58 10.12 -6.73
N VAL A 30 15.69 9.58 -7.93
CA VAL A 30 14.68 8.66 -8.50
C VAL A 30 15.35 7.35 -8.85
N ASP A 31 14.78 6.26 -8.33
CA ASP A 31 15.25 4.91 -8.57
C ASP A 31 14.56 4.30 -9.79
N PHE A 32 15.35 3.98 -10.81
CA PHE A 32 14.90 3.35 -12.05
C PHE A 32 15.02 1.82 -12.00
N ASN A 33 15.72 1.26 -11.02
CA ASN A 33 15.97 -0.18 -10.95
C ASN A 33 16.27 -0.67 -9.52
N ARG A 34 15.32 -0.60 -8.61
CA ARG A 34 15.38 -1.26 -7.27
C ARG A 34 16.69 -1.01 -6.51
N GLY A 35 17.23 0.20 -6.60
CA GLY A 35 18.44 0.66 -5.93
C GLY A 35 19.71 0.57 -6.79
N TYR A 36 19.63 0.00 -7.99
CA TYR A 36 20.78 -0.18 -8.88
C TYR A 36 20.99 0.97 -9.88
N ASP A 37 19.98 1.82 -10.10
CA ASP A 37 20.05 2.98 -11.00
C ASP A 37 19.31 4.18 -10.38
N ILE A 38 19.95 4.82 -9.42
CA ILE A 38 19.43 6.04 -8.78
C ILE A 38 19.99 7.24 -9.53
N ARG A 39 19.11 8.09 -10.05
CA ARG A 39 19.50 9.32 -10.74
C ARG A 39 19.00 10.53 -9.97
N GLU A 40 19.87 11.52 -9.82
CA GLU A 40 19.56 12.76 -9.15
C GLU A 40 19.15 13.83 -10.17
N PHE A 41 18.07 14.55 -9.87
CA PHE A 41 17.62 15.70 -10.64
C PHE A 41 17.55 16.93 -9.74
N ARG A 42 17.87 18.10 -10.31
CA ARG A 42 17.90 19.38 -9.60
C ARG A 42 17.06 20.40 -10.34
N PHE A 43 16.19 21.09 -9.61
CA PHE A 43 15.29 22.10 -10.18
C PHE A 43 15.34 23.39 -9.37
N PRO A 44 15.51 24.55 -10.01
CA PRO A 44 15.52 25.81 -9.29
C PRO A 44 14.14 26.10 -8.67
N ILE A 45 14.17 26.69 -7.48
CA ILE A 45 13.01 27.23 -6.79
C ILE A 45 13.30 28.63 -6.26
N THR A 46 12.25 29.42 -6.04
CA THR A 46 12.37 30.75 -5.40
C THR A 46 12.43 30.62 -3.87
N VAL A 47 12.74 31.73 -3.19
CA VAL A 47 12.72 31.79 -1.72
C VAL A 47 11.30 31.59 -1.18
N GLU A 48 10.28 32.13 -1.87
CA GLU A 48 8.88 31.99 -1.48
C GLU A 48 8.42 30.52 -1.60
N GLN A 49 8.79 29.85 -2.69
CA GLN A 49 8.54 28.42 -2.88
C GLN A 49 9.26 27.57 -1.83
N PHE A 50 10.47 27.97 -1.45
CA PHE A 50 11.22 27.32 -0.38
C PHE A 50 10.52 27.44 0.98
N ASP A 51 9.99 28.61 1.32
CA ASP A 51 9.26 28.81 2.58
C ASP A 51 8.00 27.94 2.66
N VAL A 52 7.29 27.75 1.55
CA VAL A 52 6.15 26.82 1.46
C VAL A 52 6.60 25.39 1.75
N LEU A 53 7.67 24.93 1.09
CA LEU A 53 8.20 23.58 1.32
C LEU A 53 8.64 23.34 2.76
N ARG A 54 9.26 24.34 3.38
CA ARG A 54 9.75 24.26 4.76
C ARG A 54 8.61 24.19 5.78
N GLY A 55 7.50 24.89 5.51
CA GLY A 55 6.36 25.00 6.42
C GLY A 55 5.22 24.00 6.17
N ASN A 56 5.18 23.33 5.01
CA ASN A 56 4.04 22.53 4.62
C ASN A 56 4.46 21.15 4.08
N LEU A 57 4.36 20.14 4.95
CA LEU A 57 4.67 18.75 4.61
C LEU A 57 3.78 18.21 3.48
N VAL A 58 2.50 18.56 3.44
CA VAL A 58 1.58 18.09 2.38
C VAL A 58 2.07 18.60 1.03
N ARG A 59 2.38 19.89 0.90
CA ARG A 59 2.94 20.49 -0.32
C ARG A 59 4.26 19.82 -0.72
N HIS A 60 5.09 19.45 0.26
CA HIS A 60 6.31 18.67 0.01
C HIS A 60 6.00 17.29 -0.59
N LEU A 61 5.08 16.53 0.00
CA LEU A 61 4.68 15.20 -0.48
C LEU A 61 4.05 15.26 -1.88
N LEU A 62 3.23 16.27 -2.13
CA LEU A 62 2.63 16.50 -3.46
C LEU A 62 3.70 16.83 -4.50
N LEU A 63 4.65 17.69 -4.16
CA LEU A 63 5.74 18.03 -5.07
C LEU A 63 6.58 16.79 -5.38
N TRP A 64 6.93 16.01 -4.34
CA TRP A 64 7.67 14.77 -4.50
C TRP A 64 6.98 13.85 -5.49
N ARG A 65 5.68 13.63 -5.32
CA ARG A 65 4.92 12.73 -6.17
C ARG A 65 4.94 13.13 -7.64
N VAL A 66 4.73 14.41 -7.93
CA VAL A 66 4.69 14.91 -9.31
C VAL A 66 6.08 14.89 -9.94
N LEU A 67 7.11 15.30 -9.20
CA LEU A 67 8.48 15.29 -9.69
C LEU A 67 8.97 13.86 -9.97
N GLU A 68 8.63 12.89 -9.13
CA GLU A 68 8.98 11.49 -9.32
C GLU A 68 8.41 10.96 -10.64
N ASP A 69 7.12 11.20 -10.94
CA ASP A 69 6.51 10.75 -12.19
C ASP A 69 7.14 11.40 -13.43
N LEU A 70 7.42 12.70 -13.37
CA LEU A 70 8.09 13.43 -14.46
C LEU A 70 9.51 12.91 -14.71
N CYS A 71 10.26 12.66 -13.65
CA CYS A 71 11.62 12.11 -13.74
C CYS A 71 11.62 10.67 -14.25
N LEU A 72 10.70 9.82 -13.75
CA LEU A 72 10.55 8.44 -14.21
C LEU A 72 10.18 8.36 -15.69
N ALA A 73 9.27 9.21 -16.15
CA ALA A 73 8.90 9.29 -17.56
C ALA A 73 10.11 9.66 -18.43
N ALA A 74 10.88 10.68 -18.03
CA ALA A 74 12.06 11.12 -18.75
C ALA A 74 13.15 10.04 -18.85
N GLY A 75 13.41 9.32 -17.76
CA GLY A 75 14.41 8.26 -17.78
C GLY A 75 14.00 6.99 -18.56
N ARG A 76 12.70 6.72 -18.70
CA ARG A 76 12.17 5.60 -19.51
C ARG A 76 12.21 5.86 -21.02
N SER A 77 12.19 7.12 -21.45
CA SER A 77 12.25 7.50 -22.87
C SER A 77 13.63 7.29 -23.53
N GLY A 78 14.62 6.79 -22.77
CA GLY A 78 15.95 6.43 -23.28
C GLY A 78 16.90 7.63 -23.38
N GLY A 79 18.08 7.52 -22.76
CA GLY A 79 19.22 8.42 -23.02
C GLY A 79 19.46 9.56 -22.05
N GLY A 80 19.08 9.45 -20.77
CA GLY A 80 19.44 10.47 -19.76
C GLY A 80 18.81 11.85 -20.02
N ALA A 81 17.74 11.89 -20.81
CA ALA A 81 17.01 13.12 -21.09
C ALA A 81 16.52 13.73 -19.76
N ALA A 82 16.83 15.01 -19.55
CA ALA A 82 16.30 15.75 -18.44
C ALA A 82 14.76 15.79 -18.54
N PRO A 83 14.02 15.70 -17.42
CA PRO A 83 12.58 15.89 -17.45
C PRO A 83 12.25 17.24 -18.06
N GLY A 84 11.15 17.29 -18.82
CA GLY A 84 10.79 18.47 -19.58
C GLY A 84 10.71 19.71 -18.70
N THR A 85 11.64 20.66 -18.89
CA THR A 85 11.81 21.82 -18.00
C THR A 85 10.52 22.60 -17.81
N VAL A 86 9.72 22.76 -18.88
CA VAL A 86 8.42 23.46 -18.81
C VAL A 86 7.42 22.71 -17.93
N ALA A 87 7.33 21.39 -18.04
CA ALA A 87 6.41 20.58 -17.23
C ALA A 87 6.81 20.60 -15.75
N VAL A 88 8.12 20.48 -15.47
CA VAL A 88 8.64 20.55 -14.10
C VAL A 88 8.41 21.93 -13.49
N GLN A 89 8.74 23.00 -14.21
CA GLN A 89 8.53 24.36 -13.71
C GLN A 89 7.05 24.67 -13.49
N ARG A 90 6.16 24.17 -14.37
CA ARG A 90 4.71 24.25 -14.16
C ARG A 90 4.28 23.50 -12.90
N ALA A 91 4.76 22.27 -12.71
CA ALA A 91 4.46 21.48 -11.52
C ALA A 91 4.89 22.20 -10.24
N ILE A 92 6.14 22.68 -10.20
CA ILE A 92 6.69 23.46 -9.08
C ILE A 92 5.83 24.70 -8.83
N GLY A 93 5.54 25.47 -9.88
CA GLY A 93 4.76 26.71 -9.77
C GLY A 93 3.35 26.48 -9.22
N VAL A 94 2.65 25.46 -9.72
CA VAL A 94 1.30 25.14 -9.23
C VAL A 94 1.35 24.55 -7.82
N VAL A 95 2.19 23.55 -7.58
CA VAL A 95 2.22 22.85 -6.30
C VAL A 95 2.71 23.75 -5.17
N LEU A 96 3.66 24.66 -5.41
CA LEU A 96 4.21 25.53 -4.36
C LEU A 96 3.63 26.94 -4.35
N GLY A 97 3.01 27.40 -5.44
CA GLY A 97 2.48 28.77 -5.56
C GLY A 97 0.97 28.88 -5.75
N GLY A 98 0.29 27.79 -6.12
CA GLY A 98 -1.16 27.78 -6.38
C GLY A 98 -2.02 27.57 -5.14
N SER A 99 -3.29 27.96 -5.21
CA SER A 99 -4.31 27.65 -4.22
C SER A 99 -4.53 26.13 -4.09
N GLU A 100 -5.20 25.68 -3.04
CA GLU A 100 -5.52 24.25 -2.87
C GLU A 100 -6.35 23.71 -4.05
N ASP A 101 -7.37 24.45 -4.47
CA ASP A 101 -8.22 24.12 -5.63
C ASP A 101 -7.41 24.00 -6.93
N GLU A 102 -6.44 24.89 -7.15
CA GLU A 102 -5.58 24.86 -8.34
C GLU A 102 -4.69 23.61 -8.36
N VAL A 103 -4.19 23.19 -7.19
CA VAL A 103 -3.40 21.97 -7.07
C VAL A 103 -4.28 20.74 -7.26
N GLU A 104 -5.46 20.67 -6.65
CA GLU A 104 -6.40 19.56 -6.85
C GLU A 104 -6.80 19.41 -8.32
N ALA A 105 -7.13 20.52 -8.99
CA ALA A 105 -7.43 20.53 -10.42
C ALA A 105 -6.24 20.09 -11.28
N TYR A 106 -5.01 20.47 -10.89
CA TYR A 106 -3.80 19.99 -11.56
C TYR A 106 -3.64 18.47 -11.43
N PHE A 107 -3.75 17.94 -10.21
CA PHE A 107 -3.60 16.50 -9.95
C PHE A 107 -4.67 15.66 -10.64
N ALA A 108 -5.92 16.15 -10.68
CA ALA A 108 -7.01 15.50 -11.39
C ALA A 108 -6.74 15.41 -12.91
N ARG A 109 -6.13 16.44 -13.50
CA ARG A 109 -5.81 16.45 -14.94
C ARG A 109 -4.63 15.56 -15.30
N GLU A 110 -3.56 15.56 -14.50
CA GLU A 110 -2.34 14.82 -14.81
C GLU A 110 -2.45 13.31 -14.53
N GLY A 111 -3.48 12.86 -13.80
CA GLY A 111 -3.74 11.43 -13.58
C GLY A 111 -2.69 10.74 -12.70
N VAL A 112 -2.15 11.47 -11.72
CA VAL A 112 -1.05 11.03 -10.86
C VAL A 112 -1.48 9.84 -9.98
N GLY A 113 -0.58 8.88 -9.78
CA GLY A 113 -0.84 7.71 -8.93
C GLY A 113 -0.87 8.04 -7.42
N TRP A 114 -1.76 7.39 -6.67
CA TRP A 114 -2.00 7.67 -5.23
C TRP A 114 -1.15 6.88 -4.23
N ARG A 115 -0.47 5.81 -4.65
CA ARG A 115 0.19 4.88 -3.73
C ARG A 115 1.18 5.56 -2.78
N GLN A 116 2.04 6.43 -3.29
CA GLN A 116 2.99 7.14 -2.45
C GLN A 116 2.28 8.08 -1.46
N LEU A 117 1.25 8.82 -1.91
CA LEU A 117 0.49 9.69 -1.02
C LEU A 117 -0.20 8.90 0.10
N ILE A 118 -0.77 7.74 -0.22
CA ILE A 118 -1.38 6.81 0.73
C ILE A 118 -0.35 6.31 1.75
N ALA A 119 0.86 5.96 1.30
CA ALA A 119 1.95 5.58 2.21
C ALA A 119 2.22 6.69 3.23
N HIS A 120 2.05 7.95 2.85
CA HIS A 120 2.26 9.11 3.73
C HIS A 120 1.01 9.57 4.48
N GLY A 121 -0.03 8.72 4.57
CA GLY A 121 -1.21 8.94 5.41
C GLY A 121 -2.39 9.60 4.70
N ALA A 122 -2.35 9.76 3.36
CA ALA A 122 -3.51 10.23 2.63
C ALA A 122 -4.64 9.19 2.64
N ARG A 123 -5.86 9.63 2.96
CA ARG A 123 -7.07 8.80 2.93
C ARG A 123 -7.48 8.45 1.48
N PRO A 124 -7.46 7.17 1.06
CA PRO A 124 -7.75 6.79 -0.32
C PRO A 124 -9.13 7.22 -0.83
N GLU A 125 -10.13 7.25 0.04
CA GLU A 125 -11.52 7.58 -0.29
C GLU A 125 -11.62 9.04 -0.76
N LEU A 126 -10.94 9.94 -0.06
CA LEU A 126 -10.90 11.36 -0.41
C LEU A 126 -10.03 11.63 -1.64
N LEU A 127 -8.94 10.88 -1.83
CA LEU A 127 -8.16 10.96 -3.07
C LEU A 127 -8.99 10.55 -4.29
N ASN A 128 -9.86 9.54 -4.16
CA ASN A 128 -10.77 9.14 -5.24
C ASN A 128 -11.85 10.19 -5.53
N GLU A 129 -12.21 11.02 -4.55
CA GLU A 129 -13.10 12.17 -4.71
C GLU A 129 -12.39 13.44 -5.20
N GLY A 130 -11.07 13.40 -5.41
CA GLY A 130 -10.25 14.55 -5.81
C GLY A 130 -9.90 15.53 -4.69
N LYS A 131 -10.22 15.20 -3.43
CA LYS A 131 -10.00 16.04 -2.24
C LYS A 131 -8.62 15.78 -1.63
N LEU A 132 -7.59 16.27 -2.31
CA LEU A 132 -6.18 16.01 -2.03
C LEU A 132 -5.75 16.53 -0.66
N PHE A 133 -6.10 17.76 -0.30
CA PHE A 133 -5.68 18.35 0.99
C PHE A 133 -6.45 17.74 2.15
N ALA A 134 -7.77 17.55 1.97
CA ALA A 134 -8.62 16.89 2.96
C ALA A 134 -8.16 15.43 3.23
N ALA A 135 -7.59 14.75 2.22
CA ALA A 135 -7.03 13.41 2.39
C ALA A 135 -5.92 13.36 3.45
N PHE A 136 -5.19 14.46 3.65
CA PHE A 136 -4.05 14.55 4.57
C PHE A 136 -4.37 15.16 5.95
N GLU A 137 -5.52 15.82 6.12
CA GLU A 137 -5.91 16.50 7.38
C GLU A 137 -5.79 15.61 8.62
N ALA A 138 -6.09 14.32 8.48
CA ALA A 138 -6.13 13.37 9.59
C ALA A 138 -4.74 12.87 10.04
N GLY A 139 -3.66 13.16 9.30
CA GLY A 139 -2.31 12.77 9.74
C GLY A 139 -1.31 12.52 8.63
N ALA A 140 -0.97 13.56 7.86
CA ALA A 140 0.20 13.52 6.97
C ALA A 140 1.48 13.11 7.73
N ARG A 141 2.28 12.23 7.12
CA ARG A 141 3.48 11.66 7.75
C ARG A 141 4.70 11.82 6.87
N ALA A 142 5.81 12.22 7.49
CA ALA A 142 7.11 12.30 6.82
C ALA A 142 7.63 10.93 6.41
N ILE A 143 7.45 9.93 7.26
CA ILE A 143 7.87 8.54 7.03
C ILE A 143 6.67 7.79 6.44
N GLY A 144 6.88 7.16 5.29
CA GLY A 144 5.86 6.37 4.62
C GLY A 144 5.66 5.02 5.30
N ASP A 145 4.41 4.59 5.34
CA ASP A 145 3.95 3.31 5.83
C ASP A 145 3.43 2.46 4.65
N GLN A 146 4.17 1.40 4.31
CA GLN A 146 3.82 0.56 3.17
C GLN A 146 2.60 -0.33 3.44
N ASP A 147 2.26 -0.57 4.71
CA ASP A 147 1.09 -1.39 5.06
C ASP A 147 -0.20 -0.70 4.58
N LEU A 148 -0.25 0.64 4.64
CA LEU A 148 -1.37 1.43 4.09
C LEU A 148 -1.56 1.21 2.58
N VAL A 149 -0.45 1.11 1.84
CA VAL A 149 -0.49 0.88 0.38
C VAL A 149 -0.95 -0.54 0.08
N TRP A 150 -0.46 -1.52 0.83
CA TRP A 150 -0.85 -2.92 0.67
C TRP A 150 -2.33 -3.12 1.00
N GLU A 151 -2.83 -2.48 2.06
CA GLU A 151 -4.25 -2.51 2.42
C GLU A 151 -5.10 -1.89 1.31
N TYR A 152 -4.71 -0.71 0.82
CA TYR A 152 -5.39 -0.06 -0.30
C TYR A 152 -5.43 -0.95 -1.56
N ASP A 153 -4.29 -1.53 -1.95
CA ASP A 153 -4.22 -2.39 -3.13
C ASP A 153 -5.06 -3.68 -2.96
N ALA A 154 -5.06 -4.29 -1.77
CA ALA A 154 -5.85 -5.46 -1.47
C ALA A 154 -7.36 -5.16 -1.49
N ASN A 155 -7.78 -4.04 -0.91
CA ASN A 155 -9.19 -3.61 -0.92
C ASN A 155 -9.64 -3.21 -2.32
N ARG A 156 -8.79 -2.54 -3.10
CA ARG A 156 -9.09 -2.23 -4.50
C ARG A 156 -9.23 -3.48 -5.36
N ASP A 157 -8.38 -4.50 -5.16
CA ASP A 157 -8.51 -5.77 -5.86
C ASP A 157 -9.83 -6.48 -5.55
N ARG A 158 -10.20 -6.53 -4.26
CA ARG A 158 -11.50 -7.08 -3.82
C ARG A 158 -12.67 -6.35 -4.45
N ALA A 159 -12.66 -5.02 -4.40
CA ALA A 159 -13.72 -4.19 -4.99
C ALA A 159 -13.86 -4.45 -6.50
N ARG A 160 -12.75 -4.61 -7.22
CA ARG A 160 -12.76 -4.98 -8.66
C ARG A 160 -13.39 -6.34 -8.93
N ARG A 161 -13.27 -7.28 -7.99
CA ARG A 161 -13.92 -8.60 -8.03
C ARG A 161 -15.36 -8.60 -7.49
N GLY A 162 -15.89 -7.43 -7.09
CA GLY A 162 -17.22 -7.31 -6.48
C GLY A 162 -17.29 -7.89 -5.05
N VAL A 163 -16.15 -8.10 -4.40
CA VAL A 163 -16.09 -8.64 -3.03
C VAL A 163 -16.15 -7.51 -2.03
N THR A 164 -17.16 -7.55 -1.15
CA THR A 164 -17.26 -6.70 0.03
C THR A 164 -17.06 -7.57 1.26
N LEU A 165 -16.16 -7.15 2.16
CA LEU A 165 -15.88 -7.87 3.39
C LEU A 165 -16.77 -7.34 4.51
N GLY A 166 -17.47 -8.22 5.20
CA GLY A 166 -18.03 -7.94 6.51
C GLY A 166 -16.95 -7.89 7.59
N PRO A 167 -17.34 -7.52 8.84
CA PRO A 167 -16.42 -7.52 9.98
C PRO A 167 -15.78 -8.89 10.23
N LEU A 168 -16.56 -9.97 10.14
CA LEU A 168 -16.07 -11.33 10.36
C LEU A 168 -15.14 -11.80 9.23
N ASP A 169 -15.42 -11.47 7.97
CA ASP A 169 -14.54 -11.78 6.84
C ASP A 169 -13.17 -11.11 7.01
N THR A 170 -13.19 -9.85 7.40
CA THR A 170 -11.98 -9.06 7.68
C THR A 170 -11.18 -9.68 8.82
N ALA A 171 -11.85 -10.05 9.91
CA ALA A 171 -11.23 -10.70 11.05
C ALA A 171 -10.61 -12.06 10.67
N LEU A 172 -11.29 -12.87 9.85
CA LEU A 172 -10.78 -14.14 9.34
C LEU A 172 -9.53 -13.94 8.47
N LEU A 173 -9.55 -12.98 7.54
CA LEU A 173 -8.39 -12.68 6.70
C LEU A 173 -7.20 -12.16 7.50
N LYS A 174 -7.44 -11.35 8.55
CA LYS A 174 -6.38 -10.89 9.45
C LYS A 174 -5.83 -12.04 10.28
N TYR A 175 -6.72 -12.88 10.85
CA TYR A 175 -6.35 -14.07 11.61
C TYR A 175 -5.47 -15.03 10.81
N THR A 176 -5.74 -15.21 9.52
CA THR A 176 -4.96 -16.12 8.66
C THR A 176 -3.70 -15.47 8.07
N GLY A 177 -3.48 -14.18 8.31
CA GLY A 177 -2.37 -13.41 7.73
C GLY A 177 -2.51 -13.16 6.22
N ARG A 178 -3.72 -13.32 5.65
CA ARG A 178 -4.00 -13.13 4.21
C ARG A 178 -4.74 -11.83 3.88
N TYR A 179 -4.99 -10.99 4.88
CA TYR A 179 -5.65 -9.69 4.70
C TYR A 179 -4.91 -8.78 3.72
N LEU A 180 -3.59 -8.60 3.90
CA LEU A 180 -2.77 -7.78 3.02
C LEU A 180 -2.15 -8.58 1.87
N HIS A 181 -1.89 -9.87 2.10
CA HIS A 181 -1.11 -10.71 1.19
C HIS A 181 -1.84 -12.00 0.86
N GLY A 182 -2.62 -12.00 -0.22
CA GLY A 182 -3.28 -13.22 -0.69
C GLY A 182 -2.31 -14.36 -1.03
N GLY A 183 -1.05 -14.07 -1.34
CA GLY A 183 -0.05 -15.07 -1.73
C GLY A 183 0.70 -15.78 -0.58
N THR A 184 0.52 -15.38 0.68
CA THR A 184 1.18 -16.03 1.82
C THR A 184 0.47 -17.33 2.18
N VAL A 185 1.25 -18.32 2.64
CA VAL A 185 0.67 -19.54 3.25
C VAL A 185 -0.06 -19.12 4.52
N PRO A 186 -1.38 -19.39 4.63
CA PRO A 186 -2.14 -18.96 5.79
C PRO A 186 -1.63 -19.63 7.07
N ARG A 187 -1.66 -18.86 8.16
CA ARG A 187 -1.25 -19.30 9.52
C ARG A 187 -2.10 -18.59 10.55
N ARG A 188 -2.22 -19.16 11.75
CA ARG A 188 -2.96 -18.52 12.85
C ARG A 188 -2.18 -17.33 13.40
N VAL A 189 -2.80 -16.15 13.40
CA VAL A 189 -2.26 -14.89 13.92
C VAL A 189 -3.32 -14.24 14.83
N PRO A 190 -3.59 -14.80 16.02
CA PRO A 190 -4.63 -14.29 16.91
C PRO A 190 -4.41 -12.82 17.31
N GLY A 191 -3.16 -12.38 17.44
CA GLY A 191 -2.83 -10.99 17.75
C GLY A 191 -3.10 -9.97 16.64
N ALA A 192 -3.50 -10.42 15.44
CA ALA A 192 -3.89 -9.53 14.34
C ALA A 192 -5.41 -9.23 14.32
N VAL A 193 -6.17 -9.79 15.25
CA VAL A 193 -7.62 -9.64 15.36
C VAL A 193 -7.97 -8.93 16.66
N GLU A 194 -8.99 -8.08 16.62
CA GLU A 194 -9.51 -7.44 17.83
C GLU A 194 -9.99 -8.51 18.83
N PRO A 195 -9.68 -8.37 20.14
CA PRO A 195 -10.02 -9.39 21.12
C PRO A 195 -11.50 -9.79 21.16
N GLU A 196 -12.40 -8.84 20.86
CA GLU A 196 -13.85 -9.04 20.80
C GLU A 196 -14.32 -9.86 19.57
N GLN A 197 -13.56 -9.85 18.48
CA GLN A 197 -13.87 -10.58 17.24
C GLN A 197 -13.29 -12.00 17.25
N LEU A 198 -12.24 -12.24 18.06
CA LEU A 198 -11.51 -13.50 18.09
C LEU A 198 -12.40 -14.73 18.40
N PRO A 199 -13.36 -14.70 19.35
CA PRO A 199 -14.23 -15.84 19.61
C PRO A 199 -15.04 -16.28 18.37
N ALA A 200 -15.57 -15.32 17.60
CA ALA A 200 -16.32 -15.62 16.38
C ALA A 200 -15.41 -16.22 15.30
N VAL A 201 -14.20 -15.67 15.11
CA VAL A 201 -13.19 -16.22 14.20
C VAL A 201 -12.85 -17.67 14.57
N LEU A 202 -12.60 -17.94 15.85
CA LEU A 202 -12.26 -19.28 16.32
C LEU A 202 -13.42 -20.27 16.13
N ALA A 203 -14.68 -19.83 16.30
CA ALA A 203 -15.85 -20.67 16.05
C ALA A 203 -15.96 -21.12 14.58
N VAL A 204 -15.74 -20.19 13.63
CA VAL A 204 -15.72 -20.50 12.18
C VAL A 204 -14.62 -21.51 11.86
N VAL A 205 -13.42 -21.27 12.36
CA VAL A 205 -12.25 -22.12 12.12
C VAL A 205 -12.45 -23.51 12.73
N ALA A 206 -12.92 -23.59 13.98
CA ALA A 206 -13.22 -24.86 14.64
C ALA A 206 -14.31 -25.66 13.90
N LYS A 207 -15.31 -24.97 13.31
CA LYS A 207 -16.35 -25.63 12.53
C LYS A 207 -15.82 -26.23 11.23
N ALA A 208 -14.95 -25.49 10.53
CA ALA A 208 -14.28 -25.97 9.33
C ALA A 208 -13.40 -27.19 9.65
N GLU A 209 -12.61 -27.13 10.72
CA GLU A 209 -11.79 -28.24 11.19
C GLU A 209 -12.62 -29.48 11.53
N ALA A 210 -13.69 -29.31 12.31
CA ALA A 210 -14.57 -30.40 12.71
C ALA A 210 -15.20 -31.11 11.50
N THR A 211 -15.49 -30.36 10.43
CA THR A 211 -16.07 -30.92 9.20
C THR A 211 -15.02 -31.61 8.33
N CYS A 212 -13.75 -31.28 8.50
CA CYS A 212 -12.62 -31.93 7.85
C CYS A 212 -11.98 -33.03 8.72
N ALA A 213 -12.53 -33.39 9.87
CA ALA A 213 -11.93 -34.35 10.79
C ALA A 213 -11.72 -35.75 10.17
N ASP A 214 -12.64 -36.17 9.29
CA ASP A 214 -12.58 -37.45 8.58
C ASP A 214 -11.87 -37.36 7.22
N VAL A 215 -11.43 -36.16 6.81
CA VAL A 215 -10.68 -35.98 5.57
C VAL A 215 -9.23 -36.42 5.82
N PRO A 216 -8.68 -37.37 5.05
CA PRO A 216 -7.28 -37.77 5.21
C PRO A 216 -6.32 -36.58 5.06
N ASP A 217 -5.32 -36.48 5.94
CA ASP A 217 -4.32 -35.39 5.88
C ASP A 217 -3.53 -35.36 4.55
N SER A 218 -3.51 -36.46 3.79
CA SER A 218 -2.89 -36.57 2.46
C SER A 218 -3.83 -36.19 1.30
N ALA A 219 -5.09 -35.83 1.59
CA ALA A 219 -6.05 -35.46 0.57
C ALA A 219 -5.66 -34.15 -0.13
N SER A 220 -6.17 -33.95 -1.34
CA SER A 220 -5.86 -32.75 -2.12
C SER A 220 -6.54 -31.50 -1.54
N SER A 221 -6.00 -30.32 -1.86
CA SER A 221 -6.58 -29.03 -1.46
C SER A 221 -8.03 -28.88 -1.92
N ALA A 222 -8.41 -29.46 -3.06
CA ALA A 222 -9.77 -29.42 -3.57
C ALA A 222 -10.78 -30.17 -2.68
N VAL A 223 -10.36 -31.30 -2.07
CA VAL A 223 -11.22 -32.06 -1.15
C VAL A 223 -11.48 -31.25 0.13
N PHE A 224 -10.43 -30.65 0.70
CA PHE A 224 -10.58 -29.76 1.85
C PHE A 224 -11.45 -28.54 1.51
N ALA A 225 -11.24 -27.91 0.35
CA ALA A 225 -12.03 -26.76 -0.08
C ALA A 225 -13.52 -27.09 -0.19
N ALA A 226 -13.88 -28.19 -0.87
CA ALA A 226 -15.27 -28.60 -1.01
C ALA A 226 -15.94 -28.89 0.35
N ALA A 227 -15.22 -29.55 1.28
CA ALA A 227 -15.74 -29.83 2.62
C ALA A 227 -15.97 -28.56 3.43
N VAL A 228 -15.01 -27.63 3.43
CA VAL A 228 -15.11 -26.35 4.16
C VAL A 228 -16.18 -25.45 3.55
N GLU A 229 -16.25 -25.34 2.22
CA GLU A 229 -17.26 -24.55 1.52
C GLU A 229 -18.67 -25.03 1.86
N ALA A 230 -18.93 -26.33 1.80
CA ALA A 230 -20.22 -26.90 2.17
C ALA A 230 -20.56 -26.64 3.65
N ALA A 231 -19.58 -26.78 4.54
CA ALA A 231 -19.76 -26.55 5.97
C ALA A 231 -20.14 -25.10 6.28
N LEU A 232 -19.38 -24.15 5.72
CA LEU A 232 -19.54 -22.72 5.98
C LEU A 232 -20.76 -22.16 5.26
N ALA A 233 -21.11 -22.65 4.07
CA ALA A 233 -22.37 -22.27 3.42
C ALA A 233 -23.60 -22.63 4.28
N ALA A 234 -23.54 -23.70 5.08
CA ALA A 234 -24.63 -24.09 5.97
C ALA A 234 -24.67 -23.32 7.30
N HIS A 235 -23.51 -22.87 7.82
CA HIS A 235 -23.41 -22.27 9.16
C HIS A 235 -23.25 -20.75 9.14
N GLU A 236 -22.58 -20.23 8.13
CA GLU A 236 -22.23 -18.82 7.97
C GLU A 236 -22.39 -18.39 6.49
N PRO A 237 -23.61 -18.44 5.93
CA PRO A 237 -23.87 -18.17 4.51
C PRO A 237 -23.52 -16.75 4.06
N ALA A 238 -23.29 -15.84 5.01
CA ALA A 238 -22.93 -14.46 4.74
C ALA A 238 -21.41 -14.26 4.51
N LEU A 239 -20.57 -15.29 4.74
CA LEU A 239 -19.12 -15.15 4.55
C LEU A 239 -18.76 -14.90 3.08
N ALA A 240 -17.86 -13.94 2.88
CA ALA A 240 -17.30 -13.65 1.57
C ALA A 240 -16.45 -14.81 1.05
N VAL A 241 -16.38 -14.95 -0.29
CA VAL A 241 -15.58 -15.99 -0.95
C VAL A 241 -14.11 -15.99 -0.50
N ASP A 242 -13.52 -14.80 -0.26
CA ASP A 242 -12.15 -14.66 0.22
C ASP A 242 -11.98 -15.21 1.65
N ALA A 243 -13.00 -15.06 2.51
CA ALA A 243 -13.00 -15.56 3.87
C ALA A 243 -13.08 -17.10 3.89
N VAL A 244 -13.99 -17.67 3.11
CA VAL A 244 -14.12 -19.12 2.96
C VAL A 244 -12.82 -19.73 2.38
N ALA A 245 -12.28 -19.13 1.31
CA ALA A 245 -11.05 -19.59 0.69
C ALA A 245 -9.85 -19.52 1.64
N THR A 246 -9.76 -18.50 2.51
CA THR A 246 -8.67 -18.44 3.47
C THR A 246 -8.77 -19.47 4.59
N VAL A 247 -9.97 -19.79 5.06
CA VAL A 247 -10.17 -20.82 6.09
C VAL A 247 -9.89 -22.20 5.51
N SER A 248 -10.41 -22.48 4.30
CA SER A 248 -10.12 -23.70 3.55
C SER A 248 -8.61 -23.95 3.41
N PHE A 249 -7.87 -22.93 2.98
CA PHE A 249 -6.42 -23.06 2.83
C PHE A 249 -5.71 -23.20 4.20
N LEU A 250 -6.18 -22.55 5.26
CA LEU A 250 -5.62 -22.76 6.60
C LEU A 250 -5.73 -24.23 7.02
N VAL A 251 -6.93 -24.81 6.94
CA VAL A 251 -7.19 -26.20 7.34
C VAL A 251 -6.34 -27.18 6.51
N PHE A 252 -6.28 -26.98 5.19
CA PHE A 252 -5.44 -27.79 4.30
C PHE A 252 -3.94 -27.66 4.64
N ALA A 253 -3.44 -26.43 4.84
CA ALA A 253 -2.02 -26.20 5.11
C ALA A 253 -1.58 -26.89 6.42
N GLU A 254 -2.42 -26.89 7.44
CA GLU A 254 -2.17 -27.56 8.71
C GLU A 254 -2.23 -29.09 8.56
N ALA A 255 -3.22 -29.63 7.84
CA ALA A 255 -3.30 -31.06 7.52
C ALA A 255 -2.06 -31.55 6.75
N ALA A 256 -1.65 -30.81 5.71
CA ALA A 256 -0.44 -31.11 4.96
C ALA A 256 0.83 -31.02 5.81
N ALA A 257 0.89 -30.12 6.80
CA ALA A 257 1.99 -30.05 7.74
C ALA A 257 2.04 -31.28 8.66
N ARG A 258 0.89 -31.75 9.17
CA ARG A 258 0.79 -32.99 9.95
C ARG A 258 1.22 -34.21 9.14
N HIS A 259 0.75 -34.34 7.90
CA HIS A 259 1.14 -35.42 7.00
C HIS A 259 2.65 -35.52 6.81
N ARG A 260 3.30 -34.40 6.46
CA ARG A 260 4.77 -34.33 6.30
C ARG A 260 5.53 -34.65 7.59
N ALA A 261 4.99 -34.27 8.75
CA ALA A 261 5.60 -34.61 10.03
C ALA A 261 5.53 -36.12 10.32
N ALA A 262 4.39 -36.75 10.01
CA ALA A 262 4.20 -38.18 10.18
C ALA A 262 5.08 -39.02 9.24
N GLU A 263 5.31 -38.58 8.00
CA GLU A 263 6.23 -39.24 7.05
C GLU A 263 7.68 -39.19 7.53
N ARG A 264 8.14 -38.03 8.03
CA ARG A 264 9.50 -37.86 8.55
C ARG A 264 9.78 -38.64 9.82
N GLY A 265 8.77 -38.94 10.63
CA GLY A 265 8.92 -39.79 11.82
C GLY A 265 8.96 -41.29 11.52
N ARG A 266 8.76 -41.71 10.26
CA ARG A 266 8.75 -43.12 9.83
C ARG A 266 10.00 -43.54 9.04
N GLY A 267 10.88 -42.59 8.70
CA GLY A 267 12.16 -42.85 8.02
C GLY A 267 13.33 -42.71 8.96
#